data_AF-A0A9X2BVJ9-F1
#
_entry.id   AF-A0A9X2BVJ9-F1
#
_cell.length_a   1.000
_cell.length_b   1.000
_cell.length_c   1.000
_cell.angle_alpha   90.00
_cell.angle_beta   90.00
_cell.angle_gamma   90.00
#
_symmetry.space_group_name_H-M   'P 1'
#
loop_
_entity.id
_entity.type
_entity.pdbx_description
1 polymer ?
#
loop_
_entity_poly.entity_id
_entity_poly.type
_entity_poly.pdbx_seq_one_letter_code
_entity_poly.pdbx_strand_id
1 'polypeptide(L)'
;MFDPNDIAKLPSELQQKLRAKLMEFLAEHGIRPMVNRHTGELVVPFDELHAKLGISEEEGRRILGQDPRNFLVNPDDVEPLQ
;
A
#
# COMPACT_ATOMS: atom_id res chain seq x y z
N MET A 1 -1.55 -22.06 -12.68
CA MET A 1 -1.60 -20.72 -13.32
C MET A 1 -0.88 -19.77 -12.37
N PHE A 2 0.24 -19.19 -12.79
CA PHE A 2 0.95 -18.17 -12.01
C PHE A 2 0.15 -16.88 -12.15
N ASP A 3 -0.40 -16.37 -11.06
CA ASP A 3 -1.02 -15.05 -11.03
C ASP A 3 0.08 -14.05 -10.64
N PRO A 4 0.55 -13.20 -11.57
CA PRO A 4 1.60 -12.22 -11.27
C PRO A 4 1.17 -11.17 -10.23
N ASN A 5 -0.13 -11.07 -9.93
CA ASN A 5 -0.66 -10.16 -8.90
C ASN A 5 -0.76 -10.83 -7.53
N ASP A 6 -0.56 -12.15 -7.43
CA ASP A 6 -0.53 -12.86 -6.16
C ASP A 6 0.87 -12.80 -5.56
N ILE A 7 1.17 -11.65 -4.95
CA ILE A 7 2.47 -11.33 -4.37
C ILE A 7 2.90 -12.40 -3.35
N ALA A 8 1.96 -13.01 -2.63
CA ALA A 8 2.23 -14.06 -1.64
C ALA A 8 2.78 -15.35 -2.28
N LYS A 9 2.51 -15.59 -3.56
CA LYS A 9 3.03 -16.73 -4.34
C LYS A 9 4.38 -16.46 -5.00
N LEU A 10 4.89 -15.22 -4.94
CA LEU A 10 6.22 -14.90 -5.44
C LEU A 10 7.31 -15.53 -4.54
N PRO A 11 8.47 -15.90 -5.09
CA PRO A 11 9.65 -16.23 -4.29
C PRO A 11 10.01 -15.11 -3.31
N SER A 12 10.49 -15.46 -2.10
CA SER A 12 10.79 -14.50 -1.04
C SER A 12 11.75 -13.38 -1.48
N GLU A 13 12.71 -13.68 -2.35
CA GLU A 13 13.62 -12.68 -2.90
C GLU A 13 12.89 -11.64 -3.79
N LEU A 14 11.93 -12.09 -4.60
CA LEU A 14 11.11 -11.19 -5.43
C LEU A 14 10.12 -10.40 -4.58
N GLN A 15 9.55 -10.99 -3.53
CA GLN A 15 8.74 -10.26 -2.55
C GLN A 15 9.53 -9.14 -1.86
N GLN A 16 10.77 -9.43 -1.44
CA GLN A 16 11.66 -8.43 -0.84
C GLN A 16 12.02 -7.31 -1.82
N LYS A 17 12.36 -7.65 -3.08
CA LYS A 17 12.63 -6.65 -4.13
C LYS A 17 11.40 -5.78 -4.42
N LEU A 18 10.22 -6.38 -4.50
CA LEU A 18 8.97 -5.65 -4.72
C LEU A 18 8.66 -4.70 -3.55
N ARG A 19 8.82 -5.18 -2.31
CA ARG A 19 8.65 -4.36 -1.11
C ARG A 19 9.64 -3.19 -1.08
N ALA A 20 10.92 -3.43 -1.40
CA ALA A 20 11.93 -2.37 -1.47
C ALA A 20 11.57 -1.32 -2.54
N LYS A 21 11.15 -1.76 -3.74
CA LYS A 21 10.71 -0.86 -4.82
C LYS A 21 9.47 -0.05 -4.45
N LEU A 22 8.53 -0.67 -3.74
CA LEU A 22 7.36 0.04 -3.22
C LEU A 22 7.76 1.09 -2.19
N MET A 23 8.70 0.80 -1.28
CA MET A 23 9.21 1.78 -0.31
C MET A 23 9.91 2.95 -1.00
N GLU A 24 10.76 2.67 -2.01
CA GLU A 24 11.41 3.70 -2.83
C GLU A 24 10.36 4.60 -3.50
N PHE A 25 9.37 4.00 -4.15
CA PHE A 25 8.28 4.73 -4.82
C PHE A 25 7.52 5.63 -3.85
N LEU A 26 7.12 5.11 -2.69
CA LEU A 26 6.41 5.90 -1.68
C LEU A 26 7.27 7.05 -1.14
N ALA A 27 8.56 6.81 -0.91
CA ALA A 27 9.50 7.82 -0.46
C ALA A 27 9.72 8.93 -1.51
N GLU A 28 9.85 8.58 -2.79
CA GLU A 28 9.97 9.53 -3.91
C GLU A 28 8.77 10.47 -4.01
N HIS A 29 7.57 9.96 -3.75
CA HIS A 29 6.34 10.75 -3.72
C HIS A 29 6.08 11.44 -2.37
N GLY A 30 6.94 11.21 -1.37
CA GLY A 30 6.80 11.77 -0.02
C GLY A 30 5.59 11.22 0.75
N ILE A 31 5.13 10.02 0.39
CA ILE A 31 4.05 9.29 1.06
C ILE A 31 4.66 8.51 2.21
N ARG A 32 4.08 8.65 3.41
CA ARG A 32 4.57 7.91 4.58
C ARG A 32 3.72 6.66 4.80
N PRO A 33 4.24 5.46 4.51
CA PRO A 33 3.52 4.25 4.84
C PRO A 33 3.45 4.06 6.36
N MET A 34 2.39 3.42 6.79
CA MET A 34 2.15 2.98 8.15
C MET A 34 2.15 1.45 8.21
N VAL A 35 2.18 0.89 9.41
CA VAL A 35 2.08 -0.55 9.65
C VAL A 35 0.90 -0.80 10.56
N ASN A 36 0.07 -1.77 10.21
CA ASN A 36 -0.97 -2.27 11.11
C ASN A 36 -0.31 -3.06 12.25
N ARG A 37 -0.55 -2.66 13.50
CA ARG A 37 0.03 -3.26 14.70
C ARG A 37 -0.37 -4.70 14.93
N HIS A 38 -1.55 -5.09 14.48
CA HIS A 38 -2.11 -6.43 14.71
C HIS A 38 -1.70 -7.42 13.62
N THR A 39 -1.63 -6.97 12.37
CA THR A 39 -1.33 -7.83 11.21
C THR A 39 0.11 -7.71 10.71
N GLY A 40 0.81 -6.62 11.06
CA GLY A 40 2.12 -6.29 10.51
C GLY A 40 2.07 -5.85 9.04
N GLU A 41 0.86 -5.65 8.49
CA GLU A 41 0.67 -5.27 7.10
C GLU A 41 1.02 -3.81 6.86
N LEU A 42 1.58 -3.55 5.68
CA LEU A 42 1.87 -2.21 5.23
C LEU A 42 0.57 -1.51 4.81
N VAL A 43 0.32 -0.36 5.40
CA VAL A 43 -0.84 0.48 5.11
C VAL A 43 -0.34 1.75 4.43
N VAL A 44 -0.90 2.07 3.26
CA VAL A 44 -0.59 3.30 2.53
C VAL A 44 -1.81 4.21 2.59
N PRO A 45 -1.71 5.43 3.14
CA PRO A 45 -2.84 6.35 3.21
C PRO A 45 -3.35 6.69 1.81
N PHE A 46 -4.61 6.38 1.53
CA PHE A 46 -5.21 6.62 0.21
C PHE A 46 -5.22 8.11 -0.14
N ASP A 47 -5.57 8.96 0.82
CA ASP A 47 -5.63 10.43 0.67
C ASP A 47 -4.29 11.02 0.19
N GLU A 48 -3.18 10.52 0.73
CA GLU A 48 -1.85 10.91 0.28
C GLU A 48 -1.53 10.34 -1.09
N LEU A 49 -1.86 9.06 -1.33
CA LEU A 49 -1.53 8.36 -2.55
C LEU A 49 -2.23 8.97 -3.77
N HIS A 50 -3.54 9.17 -3.75
CA HIS A 50 -4.26 9.70 -4.91
C HIS A 50 -3.84 11.14 -5.23
N ALA A 51 -3.64 11.97 -4.19
CA ALA A 51 -3.19 13.34 -4.34
C ALA A 51 -1.78 13.43 -4.95
N LYS A 52 -0.86 12.55 -4.54
CA LYS A 52 0.52 12.50 -5.06
C LYS A 52 0.62 11.90 -6.45
N LEU A 53 -0.26 10.98 -6.80
CA LEU A 53 -0.38 10.42 -8.15
C LEU A 53 -1.05 11.36 -9.14
N GLY A 54 -1.63 12.48 -8.67
CA GLY A 54 -2.34 13.43 -9.53
C GLY A 54 -3.64 12.87 -10.12
N ILE A 55 -4.19 11.82 -9.50
CA ILE A 55 -5.46 11.21 -9.90
C ILE A 55 -6.58 11.74 -9.01
N SER A 56 -7.78 11.86 -9.58
CA SER A 56 -8.96 12.21 -8.77
C SER A 56 -9.23 11.10 -7.75
N GLU A 57 -9.83 11.47 -6.62
CA GLU A 57 -10.23 10.51 -5.60
C GLU A 57 -11.14 9.41 -6.17
N GLU A 58 -12.09 9.78 -7.04
CA GLU A 58 -12.98 8.85 -7.75
C GLU A 58 -12.20 7.86 -8.63
N GLU A 59 -11.22 8.34 -9.39
CA GLU A 59 -10.41 7.48 -10.27
C GLU A 59 -9.48 6.56 -9.44
N GLY A 60 -8.90 7.07 -8.35
CA GLY A 60 -8.11 6.27 -7.42
C GLY A 60 -8.94 5.15 -6.77
N ARG A 61 -10.16 5.44 -6.35
CA ARG A 61 -11.10 4.45 -5.80
C ARG A 61 -11.52 3.42 -6.86
N ARG A 62 -11.64 3.84 -8.12
CA ARG A 62 -11.97 2.96 -9.25
C ARG A 62 -10.82 2.00 -9.58
N ILE A 63 -9.58 2.48 -9.57
CA ILE A 63 -8.38 1.70 -9.89
C ILE A 63 -8.04 0.70 -8.78
N LEU A 64 -8.05 1.12 -7.51
CA LEU A 64 -7.65 0.29 -6.38
C LEU A 64 -8.75 -0.68 -5.91
N GLY A 65 -9.92 -0.64 -6.53
CA GLY A 65 -11.09 -1.42 -6.15
C GLY A 65 -11.76 -0.84 -4.91
N GLN A 66 -13.09 -0.78 -4.95
CA GLN A 66 -13.93 -0.35 -3.83
C GLN A 66 -13.96 -1.40 -2.71
N ASP A 67 -12.83 -1.96 -2.26
CA ASP A 67 -12.83 -2.69 -0.99
C ASP A 67 -12.51 -1.71 0.13
N PRO A 68 -13.52 -1.11 0.79
CA PRO A 68 -13.29 -0.17 1.87
C PRO A 68 -12.49 -0.80 3.01
N ARG A 69 -12.43 -2.13 3.12
CA ARG A 69 -11.65 -2.83 4.17
C ARG A 69 -10.13 -2.66 4.02
N ASN A 70 -9.62 -2.35 2.83
CA ASN A 70 -8.18 -2.09 2.64
C ASN A 70 -7.75 -0.70 3.13
N PHE A 71 -8.69 0.23 3.30
CA PHE A 71 -8.43 1.61 3.70
C PHE A 71 -9.01 1.97 5.06
N LEU A 72 -10.02 1.24 5.54
CA LEU A 72 -10.61 1.36 6.87
C LEU A 72 -9.71 0.65 7.90
N VAL A 73 -8.47 1.09 8.04
CA VAL A 73 -7.66 0.73 9.19
C VAL A 73 -7.95 1.76 10.28
N ASN A 74 -8.32 1.30 11.47
CA ASN A 74 -8.55 2.18 12.60
C ASN A 74 -7.24 2.97 12.85
N PRO A 75 -7.25 4.31 12.95
CA PRO A 75 -6.03 5.09 13.12
C PRO A 75 -5.21 4.69 14.37
N ASP A 76 -5.85 4.12 15.39
CA ASP A 76 -5.17 3.59 16.59
C ASP A 76 -4.42 2.27 16.33
N ASP A 77 -4.81 1.54 15.28
CA ASP A 77 -4.24 0.25 14.89
C ASP A 77 -3.05 0.39 13.95
N VAL A 78 -2.72 1.61 13.51
CA VAL A 78 -1.59 1.89 12.62
C VAL A 78 -0.52 2.71 13.32
N GLU A 79 0.73 2.43 12.99
CA GLU A 79 1.86 3.23 13.42
C GLU A 79 2.80 3.56 12.27
N PRO A 80 3.54 4.68 12.35
CA PRO A 80 4.54 5.02 11.34
C PRO A 80 5.54 3.88 11.19
N LEU A 81 5.85 3.53 9.94
CA LEU A 81 6.96 2.62 9.65
C LEU A 81 8.26 3.30 10.13
N GLN A 82 8.91 2.74 11.16
CA GLN A 82 10.17 3.25 11.73
C GLN A 82 11.39 2.95 10.87
#